data_AF-Q4BXD9-F1
#
_entry.id   AF-Q4BXD9-F1
#
_cell.length_a   1.000
_cell.length_b   1.000
_cell.length_c   1.000
_cell.angle_alpha   90.00
_cell.angle_beta   90.00
_cell.angle_gamma   90.00
#
_symmetry.space_group_name_H-M   'P 1'
#
loop_
_entity.id
_entity.type
_entity.pdbx_description
1 polymer ?
#
loop_
_entity_poly.entity_id
_entity_poly.type
_entity_poly.pdbx_seq_one_letter_code
_entity_poly.pdbx_strand_id
1 'polypeptide(L)'
;MKQHNILVLLITGRSAGWCQGLVNYLPVLGIIAENGGVYALKESQRMKPFTAINDIIEHRQLLQNNFEEIRQKFPHLQPSSDNQFRVTDWTFDCHECSQDELLTIEKICQQKKWGFTRISHKICDRQTQKPYRKWV
;
A
#
# COMPACT_ATOMS: atom_id res chain seq x y z
N MET A 1 -7.23 21.70 15.06
CA MET A 1 -6.21 20.64 15.25
C MET A 1 -5.21 21.04 16.33
N LYS A 2 -4.15 21.83 16.03
CA LYS A 2 -3.18 22.29 17.05
C LYS A 2 -3.80 23.15 18.16
N GLN A 3 -4.75 24.02 17.81
CA GLN A 3 -5.40 24.94 18.75
C GLN A 3 -6.30 24.25 19.79
N HIS A 4 -6.62 22.97 19.61
CA HIS A 4 -7.40 22.15 20.54
C HIS A 4 -6.60 20.98 21.12
N ASN A 5 -5.26 20.98 20.98
CA ASN A 5 -4.38 19.93 21.47
C ASN A 5 -4.72 18.51 20.95
N ILE A 6 -5.25 18.41 19.73
CA ILE A 6 -5.62 17.13 19.10
C ILE A 6 -4.42 16.64 18.29
N LEU A 7 -3.91 15.47 18.65
CA LEU A 7 -2.90 14.75 17.88
C LEU A 7 -3.57 14.01 16.71
N VAL A 8 -2.99 14.16 15.52
CA VAL A 8 -3.55 13.62 14.28
C VAL A 8 -2.52 12.73 13.61
N LEU A 9 -2.87 11.47 13.40
CA LEU A 9 -2.06 10.51 12.65
C LEU A 9 -2.82 10.13 11.38
N LEU A 10 -2.19 10.33 10.21
CA LEU A 10 -2.78 9.96 8.92
C LEU A 10 -2.46 8.50 8.60
N ILE A 11 -3.41 7.78 7.99
CA ILE A 11 -3.23 6.38 7.56
C ILE A 11 -3.73 6.25 6.13
N THR A 12 -2.91 5.67 5.24
CA THR A 12 -3.24 5.55 3.82
C THR A 12 -2.51 4.38 3.13
N GLY A 13 -3.07 3.88 2.02
CA GLY A 13 -2.42 2.91 1.13
C GLY A 13 -1.56 3.55 0.03
N ARG A 14 -1.40 4.88 0.05
CA ARG A 14 -0.53 5.61 -0.89
C ARG A 14 0.95 5.35 -0.60
N SER A 15 1.79 5.60 -1.59
CA SER A 15 3.23 5.35 -1.51
C SER A 15 3.93 6.18 -0.43
N ALA A 16 5.06 5.67 0.06
CA ALA A 16 5.93 6.38 1.00
C ALA A 16 6.34 7.76 0.49
N GLY A 17 6.73 7.87 -0.78
CA GLY A 17 7.14 9.17 -1.36
C GLY A 17 6.02 10.20 -1.44
N TRP A 18 4.77 9.79 -1.71
CA TRP A 18 3.63 10.71 -1.64
C TRP A 18 3.36 11.17 -0.20
N CYS A 19 3.42 10.24 0.75
CA CYS A 19 3.21 10.52 2.18
C CYS A 19 4.29 11.42 2.77
N GLN A 20 5.53 11.32 2.27
CA GLN A 20 6.66 12.17 2.67
C GLN A 20 6.35 13.66 2.43
N GLY A 21 5.66 14.00 1.34
CA GLY A 21 5.19 15.36 1.10
C GLY A 21 4.12 15.77 2.11
N LEU A 22 3.09 14.94 2.32
CA LEU A 22 1.98 15.26 3.22
C LEU A 22 2.42 15.50 4.66
N VAL A 23 3.29 14.63 5.20
CA VAL A 23 3.79 14.81 6.56
C VAL A 23 4.55 16.12 6.68
N ASN A 24 5.20 16.61 5.62
CA ASN A 24 5.93 17.89 5.63
C ASN A 24 4.99 19.10 5.57
N TYR A 25 3.89 19.04 4.82
CA TYR A 25 2.98 20.18 4.65
C TYR A 25 1.87 20.28 5.70
N LEU A 26 1.39 19.16 6.24
CA LEU A 26 0.22 19.15 7.12
C LEU A 26 0.60 19.28 8.60
N PRO A 27 -0.26 19.91 9.44
CA PRO A 27 -0.06 20.01 10.88
C PRO A 27 -0.50 18.71 11.58
N VAL A 28 0.18 17.61 11.28
CA VAL A 28 -0.08 16.26 11.81
C VAL A 28 1.07 15.80 12.72
N LEU A 29 0.81 14.80 13.56
CA LEU A 29 1.84 14.08 14.34
C LEU A 29 2.71 13.22 13.43
N GLY A 30 2.10 12.60 12.42
CA GLY A 30 2.78 11.70 11.50
C GLY A 30 1.85 11.10 10.47
N ILE A 31 2.38 10.17 9.70
CA ILE A 31 1.66 9.43 8.67
C ILE A 31 2.11 7.96 8.65
N ILE A 32 1.17 7.07 8.40
CA ILE A 32 1.36 5.66 8.08
C ILE A 32 0.97 5.48 6.61
N ALA A 33 1.89 4.95 5.80
CA ALA A 33 1.70 4.71 4.38
C ALA A 33 1.68 3.20 4.08
N GLU A 34 1.38 2.84 2.83
CA GLU A 34 1.45 1.45 2.34
C GLU A 34 0.69 0.47 3.24
N ASN A 35 -0.53 0.88 3.65
CA ASN A 35 -1.43 0.09 4.49
C ASN A 35 -0.88 -0.32 5.86
N GLY A 36 0.17 0.35 6.35
CA GLY A 36 0.85 -0.05 7.57
C GLY A 36 2.25 -0.60 7.37
N GLY A 37 2.78 -0.61 6.13
CA GLY A 37 4.16 -1.04 5.88
C GLY A 37 5.22 -0.05 6.37
N VAL A 38 4.93 1.25 6.29
CA VAL A 38 5.88 2.32 6.69
C VAL A 38 5.21 3.47 7.44
N TYR A 39 5.99 4.21 8.23
CA TYR A 39 5.54 5.42 8.91
C TYR A 39 6.60 6.52 8.91
N ALA A 40 6.15 7.76 9.11
CA ALA A 40 7.01 8.89 9.47
C ALA A 40 6.34 9.74 10.54
N LEU A 41 7.15 10.26 11.47
CA LEU A 41 6.73 11.31 12.39
C LEU A 41 7.06 12.68 11.79
N LYS A 42 6.29 13.70 12.17
CA LYS A 42 6.47 15.07 11.68
C LYS A 42 7.85 15.63 11.99
N GLU A 43 8.41 15.25 13.14
CA GLU A 43 9.70 15.73 13.64
C GLU A 43 10.86 15.10 12.89
N SER A 44 10.75 13.82 12.52
CA SER A 44 11.83 13.10 11.83
C SER A 44 11.77 13.27 10.32
N GLN A 45 10.57 13.41 9.75
CA GLN A 45 10.29 13.47 8.32
C GLN A 45 11.00 12.36 7.52
N ARG A 46 11.24 11.20 8.13
CA ARG A 46 11.86 10.06 7.47
C ARG A 46 10.89 8.89 7.50
N MET A 47 10.54 8.39 6.32
CA MET A 47 9.79 7.14 6.19
C MET A 47 10.63 5.97 6.69
N LYS A 48 10.04 5.16 7.57
CA LYS A 48 10.66 3.98 8.16
C LYS A 48 9.71 2.78 8.04
N PRO A 49 10.21 1.59 7.68
CA PRO A 49 9.45 0.35 7.80
C PRO A 49 8.99 0.11 9.24
N PHE A 50 7.78 -0.44 9.40
CA PHE A 50 7.31 -0.95 10.70
C PHE A 50 8.02 -2.25 11.09
N THR A 51 8.29 -3.10 10.10
CA THR A 51 9.04 -4.34 10.24
C THR A 51 10.46 -4.14 9.71
N ALA A 52 11.44 -4.76 10.35
CA ALA A 52 12.82 -4.67 9.88
C ALA A 52 12.94 -5.29 8.48
N ILE A 53 13.45 -4.51 7.54
CA ILE A 53 13.83 -4.95 6.20
C ILE A 53 15.36 -4.89 6.17
N ASN A 54 16.01 -6.05 6.07
CA ASN A 54 17.47 -6.15 6.11
C ASN A 54 18.11 -5.43 4.92
N ASP A 55 17.60 -5.68 3.71
CA ASP A 55 18.01 -5.04 2.48
C ASP A 55 16.78 -4.58 1.70
N ILE A 56 16.60 -3.26 1.61
CA ILE A 56 15.48 -2.65 0.90
C ILE A 56 15.58 -2.92 -0.61
N ILE A 57 16.78 -2.95 -1.19
CA ILE A 57 16.98 -3.17 -2.61
C ILE A 57 16.58 -4.60 -2.97
N GLU A 58 17.08 -5.58 -2.21
CA GLU A 58 16.70 -6.99 -2.39
C GLU A 58 15.19 -7.18 -2.22
N HIS A 59 14.62 -6.60 -1.16
CA HIS A 59 13.17 -6.68 -0.92
C HIS A 59 12.36 -6.13 -2.11
N ARG A 60 12.75 -4.97 -2.66
CA ARG A 60 12.10 -4.36 -3.83
C ARG A 60 12.24 -5.24 -5.08
N GLN A 61 13.39 -5.88 -5.28
CA GLN A 61 13.59 -6.82 -6.39
C GLN A 61 12.68 -8.05 -6.25
N LEU A 62 12.55 -8.60 -5.04
CA LEU A 62 11.66 -9.75 -4.79
C LEU A 62 10.20 -9.42 -5.08
N LEU A 63 9.74 -8.23 -4.68
CA LEU A 63 8.39 -7.74 -4.98
C LEU A 63 8.17 -7.58 -6.50
N GLN A 64 9.13 -6.98 -7.20
CA GLN A 64 9.07 -6.82 -8.65
C GLN A 64 9.02 -8.17 -9.37
N ASN A 65 9.90 -9.11 -8.99
CA ASN A 65 9.96 -10.45 -9.58
C ASN A 65 8.63 -11.20 -9.38
N ASN A 66 8.03 -11.07 -8.19
CA ASN A 66 6.71 -11.65 -7.92
C ASN A 66 5.63 -11.05 -8.84
N PHE A 67 5.65 -9.73 -9.06
CA PHE A 67 4.73 -9.09 -9.99
C PHE A 67 4.94 -9.54 -11.44
N GLU A 68 6.18 -9.64 -11.92
CA GLU A 68 6.45 -10.08 -13.29
C GLU A 68 5.95 -11.52 -13.55
N GLU A 69 6.05 -12.41 -12.57
CA GLU A 69 5.44 -13.74 -12.68
C GLU A 69 3.91 -13.72 -12.74
N ILE A 70 3.27 -12.82 -11.98
CA ILE A 70 1.82 -12.60 -12.07
C ILE A 70 1.47 -12.05 -13.46
N ARG A 71 2.25 -11.09 -13.97
CA ARG A 71 2.07 -10.46 -15.27
C ARG A 71 2.25 -11.43 -16.44
N GLN A 72 3.10 -12.44 -16.31
CA GLN A 72 3.20 -13.52 -17.31
C GLN A 72 1.87 -14.26 -17.50
N LYS A 73 1.06 -14.39 -16.44
CA LYS A 73 -0.28 -15.01 -16.50
C LYS A 73 -1.37 -14.00 -16.89
N PHE A 74 -1.20 -12.74 -16.51
CA PHE A 74 -2.15 -11.66 -16.76
C PHE A 74 -1.45 -10.46 -17.43
N PRO A 75 -1.18 -10.51 -18.74
CA PRO A 75 -0.34 -9.50 -19.42
C PRO A 75 -0.92 -8.09 -19.44
N HIS A 76 -2.23 -7.95 -19.23
CA HIS A 76 -2.92 -6.66 -19.18
C HIS A 76 -2.57 -5.86 -17.91
N LEU A 77 -2.10 -6.51 -16.84
CA LEU A 77 -1.73 -5.84 -15.59
C LEU A 77 -0.60 -4.84 -15.81
N GLN A 78 -0.81 -3.61 -15.33
CA GLN A 78 0.19 -2.55 -15.39
C GLN A 78 0.65 -2.14 -13.99
N PRO A 79 1.96 -2.03 -13.73
CA PRO A 79 2.44 -1.52 -12.46
C PRO A 79 1.98 -0.07 -12.25
N SER A 80 1.62 0.27 -11.01
CA SER A 80 1.30 1.66 -10.65
C SER A 80 2.51 2.56 -10.88
N SER A 81 2.26 3.79 -11.34
CA SER A 81 3.31 4.80 -11.58
C SER A 81 4.05 5.25 -10.32
N ASP A 82 3.44 5.07 -9.15
CA ASP A 82 4.01 5.42 -7.85
C ASP A 82 4.90 4.32 -7.23
N ASN A 83 5.08 3.17 -7.90
CA ASN A 83 5.86 2.05 -7.36
C ASN A 83 7.31 2.40 -7.05
N GLN A 84 7.95 3.27 -7.84
CA GLN A 84 9.33 3.72 -7.58
C GLN A 84 9.48 4.45 -6.23
N PHE A 85 8.36 4.92 -5.68
CA PHE A 85 8.29 5.63 -4.40
C PHE A 85 7.72 4.76 -3.27
N ARG A 86 7.54 3.46 -3.51
CA ARG A 86 7.09 2.48 -2.51
C ARG A 86 8.26 1.72 -1.91
N VAL A 87 8.11 1.32 -0.65
CA VAL A 87 9.14 0.59 0.10
C VAL A 87 8.75 -0.87 0.30
N THR A 88 7.57 -1.10 0.87
CA THR A 88 7.06 -2.40 1.31
C THR A 88 6.08 -3.04 0.32
N ASP A 89 5.41 -2.23 -0.49
CA ASP A 89 4.35 -2.70 -1.40
C ASP A 89 4.75 -2.63 -2.87
N TRP A 90 4.28 -3.59 -3.67
CA TRP A 90 4.18 -3.46 -5.12
C TRP A 90 2.72 -3.41 -5.52
N THR A 91 2.34 -2.38 -6.27
CA THR A 91 0.94 -2.14 -6.66
C THR A 91 0.79 -2.13 -8.17
N PHE A 92 -0.38 -2.47 -8.65
CA PHE A 92 -0.69 -2.51 -10.07
C PHE A 92 -2.18 -2.23 -10.27
N ASP A 93 -2.53 -1.80 -11.48
CA ASP A 93 -3.92 -1.58 -11.85
C ASP A 93 -4.63 -2.92 -12.03
N CYS A 94 -5.80 -3.04 -11.39
CA CYS A 94 -6.65 -4.22 -11.45
C CYS A 94 -8.08 -3.87 -11.90
N HIS A 95 -8.30 -2.69 -12.48
CA HIS A 95 -9.62 -2.24 -12.93
C HIS A 95 -10.27 -3.21 -13.92
N GLU A 96 -9.47 -3.80 -14.81
CA GLU A 96 -9.93 -4.73 -15.83
C GLU A 96 -9.94 -6.20 -15.37
N CYS A 97 -9.50 -6.48 -14.14
CA CYS A 97 -9.45 -7.85 -13.63
C CYS A 97 -10.84 -8.37 -13.27
N SER A 98 -11.14 -9.56 -13.75
CA SER A 98 -12.26 -10.37 -13.27
C SER A 98 -12.04 -10.87 -11.84
N GLN A 99 -13.13 -11.27 -11.17
CA GLN A 99 -13.05 -11.80 -9.82
C GLN A 99 -12.21 -13.09 -9.74
N ASP A 100 -12.24 -13.93 -10.77
CA ASP A 100 -11.48 -15.18 -10.82
C ASP A 100 -9.97 -14.93 -10.99
N GLU A 101 -9.60 -13.92 -11.78
CA GLU A 101 -8.21 -13.48 -11.91
C GLU A 101 -7.70 -12.97 -10.56
N LEU A 102 -8.48 -12.13 -9.87
CA LEU A 102 -8.11 -11.62 -8.54
C LEU A 102 -7.91 -12.75 -7.51
N LEU A 103 -8.79 -13.75 -7.48
CA LEU A 103 -8.64 -14.91 -6.59
C LEU A 103 -7.40 -15.75 -6.96
N THR A 104 -7.09 -15.85 -8.24
CA THR A 104 -5.90 -16.56 -8.72
C THR A 104 -4.63 -15.82 -8.30
N ILE A 105 -4.60 -14.50 -8.45
CA ILE A 105 -3.51 -13.63 -8.02
C ILE A 105 -3.30 -13.75 -6.51
N GLU A 106 -4.36 -13.67 -5.72
CA GLU A 106 -4.30 -13.83 -4.27
C GLU A 106 -3.68 -15.18 -3.88
N LYS A 107 -4.09 -16.26 -4.54
CA LYS A 107 -3.53 -17.60 -4.32
C LYS A 107 -2.04 -17.68 -4.66
N ILE A 108 -1.60 -17.05 -5.75
CA ILE A 108 -0.17 -16.99 -6.13
C ILE A 108 0.63 -16.26 -5.04
N CYS A 109 0.14 -15.11 -4.56
CA CYS A 109 0.79 -14.36 -3.49
C CYS A 109 0.88 -15.19 -2.20
N GLN A 110 -0.21 -15.83 -1.77
CA GLN A 110 -0.25 -16.67 -0.57
C GLN A 110 0.74 -17.85 -0.63
N GLN A 111 0.82 -18.54 -1.78
CA GLN A 111 1.77 -19.65 -1.98
C GLN A 111 3.22 -19.21 -1.81
N LYS A 112 3.51 -17.96 -2.16
CA LYS A 112 4.84 -17.34 -2.03
C LYS A 112 5.03 -16.56 -0.73
N LYS A 113 4.07 -16.66 0.19
CA LYS A 113 4.07 -15.95 1.49
C LYS A 113 4.03 -14.42 1.36
N TRP A 114 3.49 -13.90 0.27
CA TRP A 114 3.16 -12.49 0.10
C TRP A 114 1.71 -12.22 0.51
N GLY A 115 1.47 -11.10 1.18
CA GLY A 115 0.13 -10.58 1.38
C GLY A 115 -0.46 -10.03 0.07
N PHE A 116 -1.78 -10.06 -0.06
CA PHE A 116 -2.49 -9.40 -1.16
C PHE A 116 -3.64 -8.58 -0.60
N THR A 117 -3.58 -7.27 -0.79
CA THR A 117 -4.61 -6.34 -0.31
C THR A 117 -5.21 -5.61 -1.48
N ARG A 118 -6.53 -5.72 -1.64
CA ARG A 118 -7.28 -4.98 -2.66
C ARG A 118 -7.87 -3.70 -2.07
N ILE A 119 -7.49 -2.56 -2.65
CA ILE A 119 -8.12 -1.27 -2.36
C ILE A 119 -8.89 -0.85 -3.62
N SER A 120 -10.14 -1.32 -3.74
CA SER A 120 -11.00 -0.83 -4.81
C SER A 120 -11.52 0.56 -4.41
N HIS A 121 -11.13 1.61 -5.14
CA HIS A 121 -11.90 2.85 -5.19
C HIS A 121 -13.20 2.60 -5.99
N LYS A 122 -14.10 1.76 -5.46
CA LYS A 122 -15.52 1.98 -5.69
C LYS A 122 -15.95 2.89 -4.57
N ILE A 123 -16.00 4.21 -4.82
CA ILE A 123 -16.93 5.06 -4.08
C ILE A 123 -18.31 4.56 -4.51
N CYS A 124 -18.81 3.54 -3.82
CA CYS A 124 -20.19 3.12 -3.94
C CYS A 124 -20.98 4.07 -3.05
N ASP A 125 -21.51 5.14 -3.66
CA ASP A 125 -22.68 5.80 -3.07
C ASP A 125 -23.89 4.87 -3.22
N ARG A 126 -24.65 4.84 -2.12
CA ARG A 126 -25.92 4.16 -1.81
C ARG A 126 -25.99 2.63 -1.77
N GLN A 127 -26.19 2.22 -0.51
CA GLN A 127 -26.95 1.07 -0.01
C GLN A 127 -26.18 -0.24 0.29
N THR A 128 -26.34 -0.65 1.55
CA THR A 128 -26.19 -1.99 2.17
C THR A 128 -24.84 -2.46 2.75
N GLN A 129 -24.78 -2.35 4.10
CA GLN A 129 -24.44 -3.38 5.10
C GLN A 129 -23.10 -4.16 5.04
N LYS A 130 -22.15 -3.73 5.91
CA LYS A 130 -21.21 -4.46 6.85
C LYS A 130 -20.53 -5.80 6.42
N PRO A 131 -19.40 -6.23 7.06
CA PRO A 131 -18.46 -5.53 7.94
C PRO A 131 -17.01 -5.54 7.41
N TYR A 132 -16.25 -4.51 7.77
CA TYR A 132 -14.81 -4.42 7.55
C TYR A 132 -14.09 -5.55 8.30
N ARG A 133 -13.27 -6.34 7.59
CA ARG A 133 -12.26 -7.23 8.20
C ARG A 133 -10.87 -6.67 7.92
N LYS A 134 -10.17 -6.44 9.02
CA LYS A 134 -8.79 -5.96 9.13
C LYS A 134 -7.86 -7.17 8.94
N TRP A 135 -6.84 -7.06 8.11
CA TRP A 135 -5.68 -7.96 8.11
C TRP A 135 -4.42 -7.10 7.99
N VAL A 136 -3.43 -7.44 8.83
CA VAL A 136 -2.10 -6.83 8.91
C VAL A 136 -1.34 -7.13 7.62
#